data_AF-A0A931MU00-F1
#
_entry.id   AF-A0A931MU00-F1
#
_cell.length_a   1.000
_cell.length_b   1.000
_cell.length_c   1.000
_cell.angle_alpha   90.00
_cell.angle_beta   90.00
_cell.angle_gamma   90.00
#
_symmetry.space_group_name_H-M   'P 1'
#
loop_
_entity.id
_entity.type
_entity.pdbx_description
1 polymer ?
#
loop_
_entity_poly.entity_id
_entity_poly.type
_entity_poly.pdbx_seq_one_letter_code
_entity_poly.pdbx_strand_id
1 'polypeptide(L)'
;MILFILAGIAEIGGGYLIWLWLREGRPLYWGIGGGSALALYGVIAAFQSFPSFGRVYAAYGGVFIILSILWGWGIDKKTPDLYDWVGAGICLIGVSVMLFAPRQ
;
A
#
# COMPACT_ATOMS: atom_id res chain seq x y z
N MET A 1 -2.33 -13.53 -3.73
CA MET A 1 -3.24 -12.44 -4.15
C MET A 1 -4.17 -11.98 -3.02
N ILE A 2 -4.88 -12.87 -2.31
CA ILE A 2 -5.79 -12.45 -1.22
C ILE A 2 -5.03 -11.85 -0.02
N LEU A 3 -3.96 -12.50 0.45
CA LEU A 3 -3.06 -11.95 1.48
C LEU A 3 -2.42 -10.63 1.08
N PHE A 4 -2.31 -10.38 -0.22
CA PHE A 4 -1.70 -9.19 -0.82
C PHE A 4 -2.61 -7.98 -0.62
N ILE A 5 -3.88 -8.14 -0.96
CA ILE A 5 -4.91 -7.11 -0.81
C ILE A 5 -5.14 -6.84 0.68
N LEU A 6 -5.17 -7.90 1.51
CA LEU A 6 -5.26 -7.79 2.96
C LEU A 6 -4.08 -7.02 3.56
N ALA A 7 -2.84 -7.32 3.14
CA ALA A 7 -1.66 -6.58 3.56
C ALA A 7 -1.75 -5.10 3.13
N GLY A 8 -2.14 -4.83 1.88
CA GLY A 8 -2.29 -3.46 1.37
C GLY A 8 -3.32 -2.63 2.14
N ILE A 9 -4.47 -3.23 2.44
CA ILE A 9 -5.52 -2.58 3.25
C ILE A 9 -5.04 -2.35 4.68
N ALA A 10 -4.36 -3.33 5.29
CA ALA A 10 -3.85 -3.20 6.65
C ALA A 10 -2.74 -2.14 6.75
N GLU A 11 -1.88 -2.02 5.74
CA GLU A 11 -0.80 -1.03 5.68
C GLU A 11 -1.35 0.39 5.47
N ILE A 12 -2.14 0.61 4.42
CA ILE A 12 -2.71 1.93 4.10
C ILE A 12 -3.71 2.35 5.18
N GLY A 13 -4.59 1.43 5.59
CA GLY A 13 -5.54 1.66 6.66
C GLY A 13 -4.84 1.93 7.99
N GLY A 14 -3.84 1.13 8.37
CA GLY A 14 -3.06 1.32 9.58
C GLY A 14 -2.36 2.68 9.61
N GLY A 15 -1.70 3.06 8.51
CA GLY A 15 -1.07 4.36 8.34
C GLY A 15 -2.07 5.53 8.43
N TYR A 16 -3.23 5.39 7.79
CA TYR A 16 -4.30 6.39 7.83
C TYR A 16 -4.89 6.58 9.24
N LEU A 17 -5.11 5.50 9.98
CA LEU A 17 -5.58 5.54 11.37
C LEU A 17 -4.57 6.26 12.30
N ILE A 18 -3.26 6.05 12.08
CA ILE A 18 -2.20 6.78 12.79
C ILE A 18 -2.17 8.25 12.37
N TRP A 19 -2.35 8.56 11.08
CA TRP A 19 -2.46 9.93 10.60
C TRP A 19 -3.61 10.65 11.29
N LEU A 20 -4.79 10.04 11.34
CA LEU A 20 -5.97 10.58 12.03
C LEU A 20 -5.67 10.89 13.50
N TRP A 21 -4.97 10.00 14.19
CA TRP A 21 -4.57 10.23 15.58
C TRP A 21 -3.56 11.38 15.73
N LEU A 22 -2.46 11.35 14.98
CA LEU A 22 -1.35 12.31 15.15
C LEU A 22 -1.61 13.69 14.52
N ARG A 23 -2.28 13.75 13.37
CA ARG A 23 -2.48 14.99 12.61
C ARG A 23 -3.87 15.59 12.74
N GLU A 24 -4.92 14.77 12.90
CA GLU A 24 -6.29 15.29 13.09
C GLU A 24 -6.70 15.38 14.56
N GLY A 25 -5.82 15.00 15.50
CA GLY A 25 -6.13 15.02 16.94
C GLY A 25 -7.26 14.08 17.33
N ARG A 26 -7.50 13.03 16.53
CA ARG A 26 -8.49 11.99 16.87
C ARG A 26 -8.06 11.26 18.15
N PRO A 27 -8.99 10.60 18.86
CA PRO A 27 -8.65 9.92 20.11
C PRO A 27 -7.62 8.79 19.96
N LEU A 28 -6.92 8.47 21.05
CA LEU A 28 -5.84 7.47 21.12
C LEU A 28 -6.22 6.08 20.57
N TYR A 29 -7.49 5.68 20.66
CA TYR A 29 -7.94 4.38 20.15
C TYR A 29 -7.76 4.24 18.62
N TRP A 30 -7.77 5.35 17.86
CA TRP A 30 -7.42 5.35 16.43
C TRP A 30 -5.93 5.02 16.23
N GLY A 31 -5.04 5.60 17.04
CA GLY A 31 -3.61 5.32 16.99
C GLY A 31 -3.27 3.88 17.38
N ILE A 32 -3.93 3.35 18.42
CA ILE A 32 -3.78 1.95 18.83
C ILE A 32 -4.28 1.02 17.72
N GLY A 33 -5.47 1.28 17.17
CA GLY A 33 -6.02 0.49 16.07
C GLY A 33 -5.12 0.51 14.82
N GLY A 34 -4.58 1.68 14.49
CA GLY A 34 -3.63 1.85 13.40
C GLY A 34 -2.31 1.09 13.63
N GLY A 35 -1.74 1.19 14.83
CA GLY A 35 -0.54 0.46 15.22
C GLY A 35 -0.75 -1.06 15.19
N SER A 36 -1.89 -1.55 15.69
CA SER A 36 -2.25 -2.96 15.61
C SER A 36 -2.42 -3.43 14.15
N ALA A 37 -3.04 -2.63 13.29
CA ALA A 37 -3.18 -2.94 11.87
C ALA A 37 -1.81 -3.01 11.16
N LEU A 38 -0.89 -2.10 11.47
CA LEU A 38 0.48 -2.15 10.94
C LEU A 38 1.27 -3.36 11.45
N ALA A 39 1.10 -3.74 12.72
CA ALA A 39 1.71 -4.95 13.26
C ALA A 39 1.16 -6.22 12.55
N LEU A 40 -0.16 -6.27 12.34
CA LEU A 40 -0.82 -7.33 11.55
C LEU A 40 -0.33 -7.37 10.11
N TYR A 41 -0.15 -6.21 9.47
CA TYR A 41 0.46 -6.11 8.15
C TYR A 41 1.84 -6.78 8.11
N GLY A 42 2.72 -6.47 9.07
CA GLY A 42 4.07 -7.07 9.12
C GLY A 42 4.03 -8.59 9.25
N VAL A 43 3.08 -9.12 10.02
CA VAL A 43 2.84 -10.57 10.14
C VAL A 43 2.34 -11.16 8.82
N ILE A 44 1.33 -10.55 8.19
CA ILE A 44 0.76 -11.01 6.91
C ILE A 44 1.83 -10.99 5.80
N ALA A 45 2.66 -9.95 5.77
CA ALA A 45 3.77 -9.82 4.84
C ALA A 45 4.86 -10.88 5.06
N ALA A 46 5.10 -11.31 6.31
CA ALA A 46 6.05 -12.38 6.62
C ALA A 46 5.55 -13.77 6.19
N PHE A 47 4.24 -14.03 6.25
CA PHE A 47 3.64 -15.31 5.83
C PHE A 47 3.49 -15.47 4.31
N GLN A 48 3.79 -14.41 3.55
CA GLN A 48 3.77 -14.45 2.09
C GLN A 48 4.98 -15.23 1.54
N SER A 49 4.81 -16.53 1.31
CA SER A 49 5.79 -17.37 0.63
C SER A 49 5.86 -17.03 -0.86
N PHE A 50 6.98 -16.47 -1.31
CA PHE A 50 7.23 -16.16 -2.72
C PHE A 50 8.56 -16.71 -3.25
N PRO A 51 8.65 -17.06 -4.54
CA PRO A 51 9.84 -17.70 -5.13
C PRO A 51 11.05 -16.78 -5.29
N SER A 52 10.84 -15.45 -5.28
CA SER A 52 11.90 -14.43 -5.39
C SER A 52 11.46 -13.15 -4.69
N PHE A 53 12.15 -12.79 -3.60
CA PHE A 53 11.81 -11.67 -2.71
C PHE A 53 11.69 -10.33 -3.46
N GLY A 54 12.61 -10.04 -4.40
CA GLY A 54 12.70 -8.74 -5.05
C GLY A 54 11.63 -8.46 -6.13
N ARG A 55 11.34 -9.41 -7.03
CA ARG A 55 10.39 -9.19 -8.15
C ARG A 55 8.96 -9.05 -7.66
N VAL A 56 8.63 -9.84 -6.66
CA VAL A 56 7.31 -9.82 -6.07
C VAL A 56 7.10 -8.54 -5.28
N TYR A 57 8.08 -8.08 -4.48
CA TYR A 57 8.00 -6.78 -3.82
C TYR A 57 7.91 -5.60 -4.80
N ALA A 58 8.54 -5.69 -5.97
CA ALA A 58 8.34 -4.71 -7.03
C ALA A 58 6.88 -4.72 -7.54
N ALA A 59 6.30 -5.90 -7.79
CA ALA A 59 4.86 -6.03 -8.11
C ALA A 59 3.96 -5.49 -6.98
N TYR A 60 4.33 -5.73 -5.71
CA TYR A 60 3.69 -5.15 -4.51
C TYR A 60 3.64 -3.64 -4.60
N GLY A 61 4.78 -2.99 -4.86
CA GLY A 61 4.83 -1.54 -5.02
C GLY A 61 3.83 -1.01 -6.05
N GLY A 62 3.68 -1.68 -7.19
CA GLY A 62 2.74 -1.26 -8.24
C GLY A 62 1.27 -1.33 -7.79
N VAL A 63 0.86 -2.45 -7.20
CA VAL A 63 -0.50 -2.62 -6.67
C VAL A 63 -0.76 -1.65 -5.51
N PHE A 64 0.27 -1.37 -4.70
CA PHE A 64 0.18 -0.47 -3.56
C PHE A 64 -0.10 0.97 -3.98
N ILE A 65 0.48 1.41 -5.09
CA ILE A 65 0.23 2.74 -5.67
C ILE A 65 -1.21 2.88 -6.13
N ILE A 66 -1.75 1.89 -6.84
CA ILE A 66 -3.16 1.88 -7.25
C ILE A 66 -4.06 1.88 -6.01
N LEU A 67 -3.75 1.05 -5.01
CA LEU A 67 -4.54 0.95 -3.79
C LEU A 67 -4.52 2.26 -2.99
N SER A 68 -3.38 2.96 -2.96
CA SER A 68 -3.23 4.27 -2.30
C SER A 68 -4.09 5.34 -2.97
N ILE A 69 -4.14 5.37 -4.31
CA ILE A 69 -4.98 6.30 -5.07
C ILE A 69 -6.46 5.98 -4.85
N LEU A 70 -6.85 4.71 -4.91
CA LEU A 70 -8.24 4.29 -4.63
C LEU A 70 -8.64 4.61 -3.19
N TRP A 71 -7.72 4.48 -2.23
CA TRP A 71 -7.97 4.83 -0.83
C TRP A 71 -8.15 6.34 -0.65
N GLY A 72 -7.29 7.16 -1.26
CA GLY A 72 -7.44 8.61 -1.27
C GLY A 72 -8.75 9.06 -1.91
N TRP A 73 -9.19 8.38 -2.96
CA TRP A 73 -10.46 8.66 -3.62
C TRP A 73 -11.68 8.26 -2.79
N GLY A 74 -11.66 7.05 -2.22
CA GLY A 74 -12.80 6.49 -1.50
C GLY A 74 -12.95 7.00 -0.07
N ILE A 75 -11.85 7.07 0.68
CA ILE A 75 -11.85 7.42 2.11
C ILE A 75 -11.62 8.92 2.29
N ASP A 76 -10.59 9.48 1.64
CA ASP A 76 -10.21 10.89 1.80
C ASP A 76 -11.08 11.82 0.91
N LYS A 77 -11.96 11.24 0.08
CA LYS A 77 -12.85 11.93 -0.90
C LYS A 77 -12.12 12.92 -1.82
N LYS A 78 -10.81 12.83 -1.92
CA LYS A 78 -10.02 13.62 -2.86
C LYS A 78 -10.10 12.97 -4.21
N THR A 79 -10.67 13.69 -5.17
CA THR A 79 -10.63 13.26 -6.58
C THR A 79 -9.18 13.22 -7.03
N PRO A 80 -8.67 12.05 -7.49
CA PRO A 80 -7.31 11.95 -7.97
C PRO A 80 -7.11 12.88 -9.16
N ASP A 81 -6.02 13.65 -9.13
CA ASP A 81 -5.68 14.60 -10.17
C ASP A 81 -5.07 13.88 -11.37
N LEU A 82 -5.02 14.54 -12.53
CA LEU A 82 -4.35 14.04 -13.73
C LEU A 82 -2.89 13.67 -13.44
N TYR A 83 -2.22 14.44 -12.57
CA TYR A 83 -0.86 14.17 -12.13
C TYR A 83 -0.74 12.87 -11.30
N ASP A 84 -1.74 12.51 -10.51
CA ASP A 84 -1.76 11.25 -9.75
C ASP A 84 -1.85 10.06 -10.70
N TRP A 85 -2.69 10.16 -11.74
CA TRP A 85 -2.82 9.12 -12.76
C TRP A 85 -1.56 8.97 -13.62
N VAL A 86 -0.94 10.09 -14.02
CA VAL A 86 0.33 10.07 -14.77
C VAL A 86 1.45 9.49 -13.90
N GLY A 87 1.55 9.90 -12.64
CA GLY A 87 2.51 9.37 -11.67
C GLY A 87 2.33 7.87 -11.46
N ALA A 88 1.09 7.42 -11.29
CA ALA A 88 0.76 5.99 -11.19
C ALA A 88 1.21 5.22 -12.43
N GLY A 89 0.96 5.76 -13.63
CA GLY A 89 1.42 5.18 -14.89
C GLY A 89 2.94 5.02 -14.95
N ILE A 90 3.69 6.06 -14.57
CA ILE A 90 5.17 6.02 -14.54
C ILE A 90 5.66 4.94 -13.57
N CYS A 91 5.09 4.87 -12.37
CA CYS A 91 5.49 3.87 -11.39
C CYS A 91 5.14 2.44 -11.84
N LEU A 92 3.98 2.22 -12.47
CA LEU A 92 3.60 0.93 -13.03
C LEU A 92 4.52 0.51 -14.18
N ILE A 93 4.97 1.45 -15.01
CA ILE A 93 6.00 1.18 -16.02
C ILE A 93 7.30 0.75 -15.35
N GLY A 94 7.75 1.45 -14.31
CA GLY A 94 8.94 1.08 -13.53
C GLY A 94 8.84 -0.33 -12.93
N VAL A 95 7.69 -0.69 -12.36
CA VAL A 95 7.40 -2.04 -11.84
C VAL A 95 7.40 -3.08 -12.96
N SER A 96 6.84 -2.75 -14.12
CA SER A 96 6.85 -3.63 -15.29
C SER A 96 8.28 -3.88 -15.78
N VAL A 97 9.13 -2.86 -15.81
CA VAL A 97 10.57 -3.04 -16.11
C VAL A 97 11.24 -3.96 -15.09
N MET A 98 10.98 -3.80 -13.79
CA MET A 98 11.55 -4.68 -12.76
C MET A 98 11.09 -6.13 -12.86
N LEU A 99 9.85 -6.37 -13.31
CA LEU A 99 9.25 -7.69 -13.49
C LEU A 99 9.69 -8.40 -14.77
N PHE A 100 9.67 -7.67 -15.90
CA PHE A 100 9.90 -8.23 -17.23
C PHE A 100 11.34 -8.09 -17.72
N ALA A 101 12.20 -7.33 -17.02
CA ALA A 101 13.61 -7.26 -17.39
C ALA A 101 14.25 -8.65 -17.29
N PRO A 102 14.73 -9.22 -18.42
CA PRO A 102 15.46 -10.47 -18.41
C PRO A 102 16.77 -10.25 -17.66
N ARG A 103 17.08 -11.15 -16.72
CA ARG A 103 18.41 -11.19 -16.11
C ARG A 103 18.93 -12.61 -16.22
N GLN A 104 20.15 -12.68 -16.74
CA GLN A 104 21.03 -13.84 -16.69
C GLN A 104 21.23 -14.29 -15.25
#